data_AF-A0A920L0E8-F1
#
_entry.id   AF-A0A920L0E8-F1
#
_cell.length_a   1.000
_cell.length_b   1.000
_cell.length_c   1.000
_cell.angle_alpha   90.00
_cell.angle_beta   90.00
_cell.angle_gamma   90.00
#
_symmetry.space_group_name_H-M   'P 1'
#
loop_
_entity.id
_entity.type
_entity.pdbx_description
1 polymer ?
#
loop_
_entity_poly.entity_id
_entity_poly.type
_entity_poly.pdbx_seq_one_letter_code
_entity_poly.pdbx_strand_id
1 'polypeptide(L)' 'MVSDYHEGEKVAQNLGVDLDMPVNVSSGGERRRAALTKLIAENHDIMLLDEPTNHLDVEAIEWLEAELKGLSKSL' A
#
# COMPACT_ATOMS: atom_id res chain seq x y z
N MET A 1 -12.76 -1.27 -14.98
CA MET A 1 -13.43 -2.24 -14.08
C MET A 1 -12.68 -3.55 -13.90
N VAL A 2 -11.86 -4.05 -14.85
CA VAL A 2 -11.02 -5.26 -14.62
C VAL A 2 -9.56 -4.90 -14.25
N SER A 3 -9.15 -3.64 -14.43
CA SER A 3 -7.77 -3.18 -14.17
C SER A 3 -7.43 -3.05 -12.69
N ASP A 4 -8.39 -2.69 -11.85
CA ASP A 4 -8.13 -2.21 -10.48
C ASP A 4 -7.77 -3.35 -9.51
N TYR A 5 -8.22 -4.58 -9.79
CA TYR A 5 -7.90 -5.76 -8.96
C TYR A 5 -6.41 -6.16 -9.05
N HIS A 6 -5.77 -5.94 -10.20
CA HIS A 6 -4.36 -6.31 -10.38
C HIS A 6 -3.41 -5.37 -9.63
N GLU A 7 -3.74 -4.09 -9.51
CA GLU A 7 -2.93 -3.13 -8.75
C GLU A 7 -2.97 -3.44 -7.25
N GLY A 8 -4.14 -3.78 -6.70
CA GLY A 8 -4.27 -4.14 -5.29
C GLY A 8 -3.38 -5.31 -4.87
N GLU A 9 -3.33 -6.38 -5.67
CA GLU A 9 -2.47 -7.55 -5.40
C GLU A 9 -0.98 -7.23 -5.49
N LYS A 10 -0.58 -6.47 -6.51
CA LYS A 10 0.82 -6.03 -6.68
C LYS A 10 1.27 -5.18 -5.49
N VAL A 11 0.47 -4.20 -5.09
CA VAL A 11 0.78 -3.33 -3.96
C VAL A 11 0.83 -4.14 -2.66
N ALA A 12 -0.14 -5.05 -2.44
CA ALA A 12 -0.18 -5.90 -1.26
C ALA A 12 1.08 -6.75 -1.12
N GLN A 13 1.55 -7.34 -2.23
CA GLN A 13 2.76 -8.14 -2.27
C GLN A 13 4.00 -7.33 -1.86
N ASN A 14 4.14 -6.11 -2.39
CA ASN A 14 5.29 -5.26 -2.09
C ASN A 14 5.26 -4.67 -0.67
N LEU A 15 4.08 -4.54 -0.05
CA LEU A 15 3.91 -4.11 1.33
C LEU A 15 3.84 -5.28 2.33
N GLY A 16 4.02 -6.54 1.88
CA GLY A 16 3.95 -7.70 2.75
C GLY A 16 2.58 -7.85 3.43
N VAL A 17 1.50 -7.64 2.68
CA VAL A 17 0.12 -7.82 3.13
C VAL A 17 -0.41 -9.15 2.62
N ASP A 18 -0.85 -9.99 3.55
CA ASP A 18 -1.63 -11.18 3.25
C ASP A 18 -3.11 -10.78 3.08
N LEU A 19 -3.62 -10.85 1.84
CA LEU A 19 -4.99 -10.47 1.51
C LEU A 19 -6.04 -11.47 2.00
N ASP A 20 -5.65 -12.70 2.31
CA ASP A 20 -6.54 -13.74 2.83
C ASP A 20 -6.64 -13.71 4.36
N MET A 21 -5.76 -12.93 5.02
CA MET A 21 -5.74 -12.82 6.48
C MET A 21 -6.97 -12.06 7.00
N PRO A 22 -7.77 -12.66 7.90
CA PRO A 22 -8.91 -11.96 8.50
C PRO A 22 -8.49 -10.77 9.37
N VAL A 23 -9.16 -9.63 9.18
CA VAL A 23 -8.83 -8.35 9.87
C VAL A 23 -8.87 -8.45 11.40
N ASN A 24 -9.71 -9.33 11.94
CA ASN A 24 -9.86 -9.55 13.39
C ASN A 24 -8.67 -10.28 14.03
N VAL A 25 -7.82 -10.94 13.24
CA VAL A 25 -6.60 -11.60 13.72
C VAL A 25 -5.33 -10.84 13.35
N SER A 26 -5.41 -9.85 12.46
CA SER A 26 -4.28 -9.01 12.08
C SER A 26 -3.77 -8.15 13.25
N SER A 27 -2.47 -7.89 13.28
CA SER A 27 -1.83 -6.89 14.13
C SER A 27 -2.19 -5.46 13.68
N GLY A 28 -1.86 -4.47 14.53
CA GLY A 28 -2.02 -3.06 14.17
C GLY A 28 -1.18 -2.66 12.95
N GLY A 29 0.04 -3.21 12.83
CA GLY A 29 0.91 -2.97 11.68
C GLY A 29 0.34 -3.53 10.38
N GLU A 30 -0.14 -4.78 10.41
CA GLU A 30 -0.77 -5.42 9.24
C GLU A 30 -2.02 -4.67 8.77
N ARG A 31 -2.87 -4.22 9.70
CA ARG A 31 -4.03 -3.39 9.34
C ARG A 31 -3.63 -2.06 8.69
N ARG A 32 -2.56 -1.43 9.16
CA ARG A 32 -2.04 -0.19 8.53
C ARG A 32 -1.52 -0.46 7.12
N ARG A 33 -0.75 -1.53 6.91
CA ARG A 33 -0.24 -1.89 5.58
C ARG A 33 -1.36 -2.28 4.61
N ALA A 34 -2.41 -2.95 5.09
CA ALA A 34 -3.60 -3.23 4.28
C ALA A 34 -4.36 -1.93 3.89
N ALA A 35 -4.47 -0.97 4.81
CA ALA A 35 -5.04 0.34 4.50
C ALA A 35 -4.19 1.12 3.48
N LEU A 36 -2.87 1.10 3.65
CA LEU A 36 -1.92 1.70 2.71
C LEU A 36 -2.01 1.05 1.32
N THR A 37 -2.17 -0.28 1.28
CA THR A 37 -2.36 -1.03 0.03
C THR A 37 -3.56 -0.52 -0.75
N LYS A 38 -4.71 -0.41 -0.07
CA LYS A 38 -5.92 0.12 -0.68
C LYS A 38 -5.73 1.55 -1.19
N LEU A 39 -5.08 2.40 -0.40
CA LEU A 39 -4.86 3.80 -0.73
C LEU A 39 -4.01 3.99 -2.00
N ILE A 40 -2.95 3.20 -2.15
CA ILE A 40 -2.04 3.25 -3.32
C ILE A 40 -2.68 2.62 -4.56
N ALA A 41 -3.42 1.52 -4.40
CA ALA A 41 -4.05 0.82 -5.52
C ALA A 41 -5.21 1.62 -6.16
N GLU A 42 -5.80 2.55 -5.41
CA GLU A 42 -6.86 3.44 -5.88
C GLU A 42 -6.26 4.75 -6.41
N ASN A 43 -6.79 5.26 -7.54
CA ASN A 43 -6.31 6.48 -8.17
C ASN A 43 -6.81 7.74 -7.44
N HIS A 44 -6.07 8.19 -6.43
CA HIS A 44 -6.37 9.38 -5.64
C HIS A 44 -5.63 10.62 -6.17
N ASP A 45 -6.34 11.75 -6.35
CA ASP A 45 -5.72 13.02 -6.76
C ASP A 45 -4.80 13.60 -5.68
N ILE A 46 -5.15 13.39 -4.40
CA ILE A 46 -4.39 13.87 -3.23
C ILE A 46 -4.40 12.78 -2.15
N MET A 47 -3.24 12.49 -1.59
CA MET A 47 -3.06 11.57 -0.47
C MET A 47 -2.34 12.26 0.68
N LEU A 48 -2.83 12.04 1.91
CA LEU A 48 -2.16 12.47 3.14
C LEU A 48 -1.70 11.23 3.89
N LEU A 49 -0.40 11.15 4.12
CA LEU A 49 0.26 10.01 4.76
C LEU A 49 0.95 10.49 6.04
N ASP A 50 0.56 9.93 7.18
CA ASP A 50 1.23 10.18 8.46
C ASP A 50 2.05 8.96 8.85
N GLU A 51 3.37 9.12 8.93
CA GLU A 51 4.35 8.06 9.21
C GLU A 51 4.12 6.76 8.38
N PRO A 52 4.01 6.83 7.03
CA PRO A 52 3.60 5.69 6.19
C PRO A 52 4.62 4.55 6.13
N THR A 53 5.87 4.81 6.52
CA THR A 53 6.97 3.82 6.52
C THR A 53 7.04 3.03 7.83
N ASN A 54 6.23 3.39 8.83
CA ASN A 54 6.24 2.72 10.11
C ASN A 54 5.79 1.25 9.97
N HIS A 55 6.52 0.31 10.57
CA HIS A 55 6.30 -1.14 10.46
C HIS A 55 6.54 -1.73 9.06
N LEU A 56 7.24 -1.01 8.17
CA LEU A 56 7.80 -1.55 6.93
C LEU A 56 9.26 -1.99 7.15
N ASP A 57 9.68 -3.01 6.41
CA ASP A 57 11.10 -3.32 6.24
C ASP A 57 11.75 -2.38 5.21
N VAL A 58 13.06 -2.47 5.06
CA VAL A 58 13.83 -1.54 4.20
C VAL A 58 13.39 -1.69 2.74
N GLU A 59 13.17 -2.92 2.30
CA GLU A 59 12.76 -3.24 0.95
C GLU A 59 11.39 -2.63 0.61
N ALA A 60 10.41 -2.74 1.50
CA ALA A 60 9.08 -2.13 1.32
C ALA A 60 9.15 -0.59 1.37
N ILE A 61 10.04 -0.01 2.17
CA ILE A 61 10.26 1.45 2.20
C ILE A 61 10.80 1.94 0.86
N GLU A 62 11.85 1.31 0.33
CA GLU A 62 12.44 1.68 -0.96
C GLU A 62 11.42 1.57 -2.10
N TRP A 63 10.61 0.51 -2.09
CA TRP A 63 9.52 0.34 -3.05
C TRP A 63 8.46 1.45 -2.92
N LEU A 64 8.00 1.74 -1.70
CA LEU A 64 7.00 2.76 -1.44
C LEU A 64 7.46 4.14 -1.91
N GLU A 65 8.72 4.50 -1.66
CA GLU A 65 9.29 5.75 -2.15
C GLU A 65 9.29 5.84 -3.68
N ALA A 66 9.63 4.75 -4.36
CA ALA A 66 9.64 4.69 -5.81
C ALA A 66 8.23 4.83 -6.40
N GLU A 67 7.25 4.14 -5.81
CA GLU A 67 5.86 4.17 -6.24
C GLU A 67 5.26 5.58 -6.06
N LEU A 68 5.45 6.20 -4.88
CA LEU A 68 4.97 7.57 -4.62
C LEU A 68 5.60 8.63 -5.54
N LYS A 69 6.90 8.49 -5.88
CA LYS A 69 7.57 9.35 -6.88
C LYS A 69 6.97 9.18 -8.28
N GLY A 70 6.50 7.98 -8.61
CA GLY A 70 5.79 7.69 -9.86
C GLY A 70 4.42 8.37 -9.91
N LEU A 71 3.64 8.25 -8.84
CA LEU A 71 2.31 8.85 -8.72
C LEU A 71 2.35 10.38 -8.81
N SER A 72 3.32 11.03 -8.16
CA SER A 72 3.46 12.49 -8.18
C SER A 72 3.77 13.09 -9.57
N LYS A 73 4.25 12.29 -10.54
CA LYS A 73 4.56 12.78 -11.89
C LYS A 73 3.36 12.76 -12.84
N SER A 74 2.25 12.14 -12.41
CA SER A 74 1.02 12.03 -13.20
C SER A 74 0.04 13.18 -12.97
N LEU A 75 0.37 14.13 -12.08
CA LEU A 75 -0.30 15.42 -11.90
C LEU A 75 0.46 16.52 -12.66
#